data_AF-A0A9P8FRK0-F1
#
_entry.id   AF-A0A9P8FRK0-F1
#
_cell.length_a   1.000
_cell.length_b   1.000
_cell.length_c   1.000
_cell.angle_alpha   90.00
_cell.angle_beta   90.00
_cell.angle_gamma   90.00
#
_symmetry.space_group_name_H-M   'P 1'
#
loop_
_entity.id
_entity.type
_entity.pdbx_description
1 polymer ?
#
loop_
_entity_poly.entity_id
_entity_poly.type
_entity_poly.pdbx_seq_one_letter_code
_entity_poly.pdbx_strand_id
1 'polypeptide(L)'
;MASSNILHLPFRRTHNVSIAEAIKRYISTKYDQHPDMFTTDLEQIDHLRHAAVHALEPHTSGVRKLQQYAAQLVWMGAKFPVDIGLEFIWYPALGYNTQRPLSQDNIRFELANILFNLAAMYSQLAMSSNRSTSDGLKAACNYFCLSAGVISHLKTTIVPDMRTSPPEDMDTSTLESLEYLMLAQAQECFWQKAVKDGLKDASIAKLAAKVSDFYNDAGDWGIKSDSVSSEWIHHMNAKHHHFAAAAQYRAACDCLEKRKYGEEVARLRDSLKCADEALRETKYVSKAVQDDANGLRARVSEDLRRAEKDNDMIYLLPVPPKSELKILDRASMVTARVPKEVSEPLTMLGDHGELGKPLFSKLVPYSVHVAASIYVDRRDRLVNNTIVQELEELTVSIHELLKSLGLPGSLQALEKPLGLPPSVASHAEEVRQMNGIYRLHSAMADTEKLKNSDRATYQEGVEMLRSESSEDDAARRKYGTDRWARPPSNEASRKLYAQVTEIDGYLKQAGNSDKLVQKKLKDNEALIRLLAGTDRDLEDYVPSSRRATMTT
;
A
#
# COMPACT_ATOMS: atom_id res chain seq x y z
N MET A 1 6.16 21.63 -30.82
CA MET A 1 7.29 20.76 -30.44
C MET A 1 8.35 21.64 -29.82
N ALA A 2 8.83 21.32 -28.62
CA ALA A 2 9.80 22.15 -27.92
C ALA A 2 11.08 22.30 -28.76
N SER A 3 11.64 23.52 -28.82
CA SER A 3 12.89 23.86 -29.51
C SER A 3 14.14 23.32 -28.79
N SER A 4 14.00 22.25 -28.00
CA SER A 4 15.02 21.73 -27.09
C SER A 4 15.76 20.56 -27.73
N ASN A 5 17.06 20.47 -27.43
CA ASN A 5 17.92 19.35 -27.83
C ASN A 5 17.96 18.21 -26.78
N ILE A 6 17.10 18.28 -25.76
CA ILE A 6 16.97 17.33 -24.64
C ILE A 6 15.48 17.00 -24.44
N LEU A 7 15.18 15.75 -24.04
CA LEU A 7 13.86 15.25 -23.68
C LEU A 7 13.61 15.38 -22.16
N HIS A 8 12.36 15.56 -21.77
CA HIS A 8 11.91 15.54 -20.37
C HIS A 8 10.73 14.60 -20.23
N LEU A 9 10.50 14.11 -19.02
CA LEU A 9 9.33 13.28 -18.74
C LEU A 9 8.12 14.21 -18.50
N PRO A 10 7.00 14.00 -19.19
CA PRO A 10 5.75 14.68 -18.89
C PRO A 10 5.19 14.22 -17.55
N PHE A 11 4.44 15.09 -16.88
CA PHE A 11 3.74 14.71 -15.65
C PHE A 11 2.51 13.85 -15.97
N ARG A 12 2.29 12.80 -15.18
CA ARG A 12 1.01 12.10 -15.11
C ARG A 12 -0.02 13.00 -14.44
N ARG A 13 -1.27 12.85 -14.84
CA ARG A 13 -2.42 13.62 -14.33
C ARG A 13 -3.38 12.70 -13.60
N THR A 14 -4.11 13.25 -12.64
CA THR A 14 -5.11 12.54 -11.83
C THR A 14 -6.27 13.48 -11.55
N HIS A 15 -7.42 12.91 -11.22
CA HIS A 15 -8.52 13.66 -10.61
C HIS A 15 -8.29 13.83 -9.11
N ASN A 16 -8.98 14.81 -8.51
CA ASN A 16 -8.98 14.94 -7.06
C ASN A 16 -9.88 13.84 -6.46
N VAL A 17 -9.37 13.16 -5.43
CA VAL A 17 -10.09 12.16 -4.65
C VAL A 17 -9.78 12.40 -3.17
N SER A 18 -10.73 12.09 -2.29
CA SER A 18 -10.54 12.19 -0.84
C SER A 18 -10.05 10.86 -0.28
N ILE A 19 -8.80 10.83 0.15
CA ILE A 19 -8.22 9.72 0.92
C ILE A 19 -8.82 9.71 2.32
N ALA A 20 -9.09 10.90 2.88
CA ALA A 20 -9.72 11.05 4.18
C ALA A 20 -11.04 10.27 4.30
N GLU A 21 -11.93 10.37 3.31
CA GLU A 21 -13.22 9.66 3.33
C GLU A 21 -13.05 8.13 3.34
N ALA A 22 -12.14 7.62 2.50
CA ALA A 22 -11.86 6.18 2.43
C ALA A 22 -11.28 5.65 3.74
N ILE A 23 -10.29 6.36 4.30
CA ILE A 23 -9.71 6.01 5.60
C ILE A 23 -10.75 6.13 6.72
N LYS A 24 -11.61 7.17 6.71
CA LYS A 24 -12.68 7.34 7.71
C LYS A 24 -13.62 6.13 7.71
N ARG A 25 -14.05 5.68 6.52
CA ARG A 25 -14.88 4.48 6.35
C ARG A 25 -14.14 3.22 6.80
N TYR A 26 -12.88 3.07 6.43
CA TYR A 26 -12.06 1.93 6.83
C TYR A 26 -11.87 1.86 8.35
N ILE A 27 -11.54 2.98 9.01
CA ILE A 27 -11.44 3.09 10.47
C ILE A 27 -12.77 2.71 11.12
N SER A 28 -13.88 3.30 10.69
CA SER A 28 -15.20 3.02 11.29
C SER A 28 -15.69 1.57 11.17
N THR A 29 -15.21 0.82 10.17
CA THR A 29 -15.70 -0.53 9.87
C THR A 29 -14.76 -1.63 10.35
N LYS A 30 -13.45 -1.37 10.43
CA LYS A 30 -12.42 -2.38 10.72
C LYS A 30 -11.71 -2.15 12.05
N TYR A 31 -11.75 -0.94 12.58
CA TYR A 31 -11.08 -0.58 13.83
C TYR A 31 -12.12 -0.21 14.90
N ASP A 32 -11.88 -0.65 16.14
CA ASP A 32 -12.68 -0.25 17.32
C ASP A 32 -12.33 1.17 17.80
N GLN A 33 -12.02 2.07 16.86
CA GLN A 33 -11.58 3.43 17.13
C GLN A 33 -12.47 4.40 16.37
N HIS A 34 -12.94 5.46 17.04
CA HIS A 34 -13.77 6.46 16.39
C HIS A 34 -12.91 7.30 15.42
N PRO A 35 -13.31 7.48 14.14
CA PRO A 35 -12.48 8.19 13.17
C PRO A 35 -12.19 9.65 13.53
N ASP A 36 -13.05 10.29 14.32
CA ASP A 36 -12.89 11.69 14.71
C ASP A 36 -11.62 11.94 15.56
N MET A 37 -11.05 10.88 16.16
CA MET A 37 -9.73 10.97 16.83
C MET A 37 -8.59 11.34 15.87
N PHE A 38 -8.80 11.16 14.56
CA PHE A 38 -7.80 11.38 13.52
C PHE A 38 -8.18 12.51 12.56
N THR A 39 -9.16 13.36 12.90
CA THR A 39 -9.68 14.42 12.02
C THR A 39 -8.55 15.30 11.43
N THR A 40 -7.61 15.74 12.26
CA THR A 40 -6.48 16.55 11.79
C THR A 40 -5.55 15.79 10.83
N ASP A 41 -5.33 14.50 11.06
CA ASP A 41 -4.47 13.68 10.20
C ASP A 41 -5.17 13.36 8.86
N LEU A 42 -6.49 13.18 8.89
CA LEU A 42 -7.36 13.01 7.72
C LEU A 42 -7.35 14.27 6.83
N GLU A 43 -7.50 15.46 7.42
CA GLU A 43 -7.40 16.73 6.67
C GLU A 43 -5.99 16.92 6.07
N GLN A 44 -4.96 16.56 6.83
CA GLN A 44 -3.58 16.74 6.40
C GLN A 44 -3.20 15.83 5.23
N ILE A 45 -3.67 14.58 5.18
CA ILE A 45 -3.35 13.67 4.06
C ILE A 45 -3.99 14.15 2.75
N ASP A 46 -5.23 14.64 2.79
CA ASP A 46 -5.89 15.21 1.60
C ASP A 46 -5.20 16.50 1.15
N HIS A 47 -4.78 17.36 2.09
CA HIS A 47 -3.99 18.55 1.77
C HIS A 47 -2.65 18.20 1.12
N LEU A 48 -1.91 17.21 1.65
CA LEU A 48 -0.64 16.76 1.08
C LEU A 48 -0.82 16.18 -0.32
N ARG A 49 -1.85 15.34 -0.52
CA ARG A 49 -2.20 14.83 -1.85
C ARG A 49 -2.48 15.98 -2.80
N HIS A 50 -3.38 16.90 -2.42
CA HIS A 50 -3.75 18.04 -3.24
C HIS A 50 -2.51 18.87 -3.64
N ALA A 51 -1.62 19.17 -2.69
CA ALA A 51 -0.39 19.90 -2.96
C ALA A 51 0.55 19.14 -3.93
N ALA A 52 0.65 17.82 -3.79
CA ALA A 52 1.52 16.97 -4.60
C ALA A 52 1.00 16.81 -6.05
N VAL A 53 -0.29 16.50 -6.23
CA VAL A 53 -0.87 16.26 -7.58
C VAL A 53 -1.00 17.53 -8.42
N HIS A 54 -1.08 18.70 -7.78
CA HIS A 54 -1.09 20.00 -8.46
C HIS A 54 0.32 20.59 -8.64
N ALA A 55 1.37 19.92 -8.18
CA ALA A 55 2.76 20.33 -8.42
C ALA A 55 3.21 19.96 -9.85
N LEU A 56 2.56 20.56 -10.85
CA LEU A 56 2.78 20.27 -12.29
C LEU A 56 3.64 21.33 -12.98
N GLU A 57 4.35 22.16 -12.21
CA GLU A 57 5.28 23.17 -12.70
C GLU A 57 6.71 22.86 -12.24
N PRO A 58 7.73 23.05 -13.11
CA PRO A 58 9.12 22.73 -12.79
C PRO A 58 9.69 23.71 -11.75
N HIS A 59 9.48 23.41 -10.47
CA HIS A 59 9.94 24.22 -9.35
C HIS A 59 10.37 23.35 -8.17
N THR A 60 11.40 23.79 -7.42
CA THR A 60 11.97 23.05 -6.29
C THR A 60 10.97 22.82 -5.14
N SER A 61 9.99 23.71 -4.99
CA SER A 61 8.89 23.51 -4.03
C SER A 61 8.01 22.30 -4.39
N GLY A 62 7.87 21.97 -5.68
CA GLY A 62 7.14 20.79 -6.15
C GLY A 62 7.83 19.49 -5.74
N VAL A 63 9.16 19.46 -5.78
CA VAL A 63 9.98 18.32 -5.29
C VAL A 63 9.62 17.99 -3.85
N ARG A 64 9.62 18.99 -2.96
CA ARG A 64 9.32 18.80 -1.54
C ARG A 64 7.88 18.31 -1.32
N LYS A 65 6.91 18.87 -2.03
CA LYS A 65 5.49 18.45 -1.94
C LYS A 65 5.31 16.98 -2.33
N LEU A 66 5.94 16.55 -3.43
CA LEU A 66 5.90 15.16 -3.89
C LEU A 66 6.59 14.21 -2.89
N GLN A 67 7.79 14.58 -2.39
CA GLN A 67 8.52 13.78 -1.39
C GLN A 67 7.74 13.63 -0.07
N GLN A 68 7.14 14.71 0.44
CA GLN A 68 6.34 14.69 1.66
C GLN A 68 5.15 13.74 1.54
N TYR A 69 4.40 13.84 0.44
CA TYR A 69 3.25 12.97 0.22
C TYR A 69 3.68 11.50 0.00
N ALA A 70 4.73 11.26 -0.80
CA ALA A 70 5.28 9.92 -1.01
C ALA A 70 5.70 9.25 0.31
N ALA A 71 6.36 9.99 1.21
CA ALA A 71 6.77 9.48 2.51
C ALA A 71 5.56 9.08 3.38
N GLN A 72 4.49 9.89 3.38
CA GLN A 72 3.26 9.54 4.10
C GLN A 72 2.59 8.28 3.51
N LEU A 73 2.57 8.11 2.19
CA LEU A 73 2.04 6.88 1.57
C LEU A 73 2.84 5.64 1.98
N VAL A 74 4.17 5.74 2.06
CA VAL A 74 5.03 4.63 2.55
C VAL A 74 4.72 4.32 4.02
N TRP A 75 4.62 5.34 4.86
CA TRP A 75 4.28 5.20 6.28
C TRP A 75 2.89 4.59 6.49
N MET A 76 1.90 5.04 5.73
CA MET A 76 0.53 4.53 5.77
C MET A 76 0.44 3.09 5.31
N GLY A 77 1.29 2.65 4.37
CA GLY A 77 1.36 1.25 3.95
C GLY A 77 1.76 0.25 5.05
N ALA A 78 2.29 0.72 6.19
CA ALA A 78 2.52 -0.12 7.37
C ALA A 78 1.29 -0.25 8.29
N LYS A 79 0.29 0.63 8.12
CA LYS A 79 -0.90 0.74 8.99
C LYS A 79 -2.17 0.25 8.30
N PHE A 80 -2.29 0.50 7.00
CA PHE A 80 -3.43 0.13 6.18
C PHE A 80 -3.03 -0.96 5.18
N PRO A 81 -3.97 -1.84 4.77
CA PRO A 81 -3.74 -2.71 3.63
C PRO A 81 -3.52 -1.89 2.35
N VAL A 82 -3.08 -2.56 1.28
CA VAL A 82 -2.86 -1.90 -0.02
C VAL A 82 -4.17 -1.37 -0.62
N ASP A 83 -5.28 -2.06 -0.37
CA ASP A 83 -6.65 -1.76 -0.81
C ASP A 83 -7.45 -1.14 0.34
N ILE A 84 -7.70 0.17 0.26
CA ILE A 84 -8.44 0.91 1.29
C ILE A 84 -9.88 1.22 0.87
N GLY A 85 -10.34 0.68 -0.25
CA GLY A 85 -11.64 0.98 -0.84
C GLY A 85 -11.65 2.32 -1.60
N LEU A 86 -10.49 2.77 -2.10
CA LEU A 86 -10.35 4.00 -2.86
C LEU A 86 -9.69 3.76 -4.22
N GLU A 87 -10.49 3.90 -5.27
CA GLU A 87 -10.01 3.87 -6.65
C GLU A 87 -9.19 5.12 -6.99
N PHE A 88 -7.89 4.97 -7.13
CA PHE A 88 -7.00 6.02 -7.62
C PHE A 88 -7.01 6.05 -9.15
N ILE A 89 -7.32 7.22 -9.74
CA ILE A 89 -7.45 7.36 -11.19
C ILE A 89 -6.32 8.22 -11.76
N TRP A 90 -5.46 7.62 -12.58
CA TRP A 90 -4.33 8.29 -13.22
C TRP A 90 -4.34 8.15 -14.74
N TYR A 91 -3.86 9.19 -15.41
CA TYR A 91 -3.65 9.23 -16.85
C TYR A 91 -2.17 8.98 -17.15
N PRO A 92 -1.84 8.00 -18.01
CA PRO A 92 -0.49 7.77 -18.50
C PRO A 92 0.14 9.04 -19.06
N ALA A 93 1.43 9.23 -18.78
CA ALA A 93 2.18 10.38 -19.28
C ALA A 93 2.82 10.09 -20.64
N LEU A 94 3.09 8.81 -20.93
CA LEU A 94 3.70 8.32 -22.16
C LEU A 94 2.75 7.38 -22.91
N GLY A 95 3.13 6.99 -24.12
CA GLY A 95 2.35 6.13 -25.00
C GLY A 95 1.30 6.84 -25.83
N TYR A 96 0.55 6.06 -26.60
CA TYR A 96 -0.47 6.56 -27.52
C TYR A 96 -1.85 6.76 -26.84
N ASN A 97 -2.02 6.21 -25.63
CA ASN A 97 -3.28 6.17 -24.89
C ASN A 97 -3.32 7.12 -23.67
N THR A 98 -2.65 8.27 -23.73
CA THR A 98 -2.55 9.23 -22.61
C THR A 98 -3.89 9.80 -22.13
N GLN A 99 -4.96 9.67 -22.93
CA GLN A 99 -6.32 10.10 -22.56
C GLN A 99 -7.14 9.00 -21.88
N ARG A 100 -6.65 7.75 -21.85
CA ARG A 100 -7.34 6.62 -21.22
C ARG A 100 -6.96 6.56 -19.73
N PRO A 101 -7.92 6.71 -18.80
CA PRO A 101 -7.61 6.60 -17.37
C PRO A 101 -7.33 5.16 -16.97
N LEU A 102 -6.41 4.99 -16.02
CA LEU A 102 -6.16 3.77 -15.27
C LEU A 102 -6.69 3.97 -13.85
N SER A 103 -7.48 3.01 -13.36
CA SER A 103 -8.05 3.02 -12.01
C SER A 103 -7.55 1.80 -11.25
N GLN A 104 -7.02 1.99 -10.04
CA GLN A 104 -6.71 0.89 -9.12
C GLN A 104 -6.97 1.32 -7.67
N ASP A 105 -7.69 0.49 -6.91
CA ASP A 105 -7.72 0.55 -5.44
C ASP A 105 -6.42 -0.01 -4.84
N ASN A 106 -5.35 0.78 -4.94
CA ASN A 106 -4.03 0.38 -4.46
C ASN A 106 -3.18 1.61 -4.06
N ILE A 107 -2.83 1.71 -2.78
CA ILE A 107 -1.95 2.77 -2.25
C ILE A 107 -0.55 2.74 -2.89
N ARG A 108 -0.04 1.56 -3.24
CA ARG A 108 1.26 1.43 -3.92
C ARG A 108 1.19 1.93 -5.37
N PHE A 109 0.04 1.79 -6.02
CA PHE A 109 -0.20 2.41 -7.32
C PHE A 109 -0.18 3.93 -7.21
N GLU A 110 -0.86 4.54 -6.23
CA GLU A 110 -0.77 5.99 -5.97
C GLU A 110 0.68 6.42 -5.74
N LEU A 111 1.45 5.69 -4.91
CA LEU A 111 2.86 5.97 -4.65
C LEU A 111 3.71 5.90 -5.94
N ALA A 112 3.51 4.89 -6.78
CA ALA A 112 4.21 4.75 -8.06
C ALA A 112 4.00 5.97 -8.96
N ASN A 113 2.76 6.45 -9.07
CA ASN A 113 2.43 7.63 -9.87
C ASN A 113 3.07 8.92 -9.32
N ILE A 114 3.10 9.09 -7.99
CA ILE A 114 3.74 10.24 -7.36
C ILE A 114 5.26 10.22 -7.56
N LEU A 115 5.90 9.06 -7.45
CA LEU A 115 7.34 8.93 -7.71
C LEU A 115 7.68 9.11 -9.19
N PHE A 116 6.83 8.67 -10.11
CA PHE A 116 6.97 9.01 -11.53
C PHE A 116 6.94 10.53 -11.73
N ASN A 117 5.97 11.23 -11.12
CA ASN A 117 5.91 12.68 -11.17
C ASN A 117 7.11 13.38 -10.51
N LEU A 118 7.72 12.77 -9.48
CA LEU A 118 8.97 13.26 -8.90
C LEU A 118 10.15 13.11 -9.88
N ALA A 119 10.26 11.98 -10.58
CA ALA A 119 11.25 11.81 -11.64
C ALA A 119 11.03 12.83 -12.78
N ALA A 120 9.77 13.07 -13.15
CA ALA A 120 9.40 14.09 -14.14
C ALA A 120 9.77 15.50 -13.69
N MET A 121 9.51 15.85 -12.44
CA MET A 121 9.90 17.13 -11.83
C MET A 121 11.41 17.35 -11.95
N TYR A 122 12.22 16.37 -11.59
CA TYR A 122 13.68 16.47 -11.74
C TYR A 122 14.11 16.60 -13.20
N SER A 123 13.51 15.86 -14.13
CA SER A 123 13.85 15.96 -15.57
C SER A 123 13.54 17.36 -16.13
N GLN A 124 12.44 17.98 -15.70
CA GLN A 124 12.05 19.32 -16.16
C GLN A 124 12.85 20.43 -15.47
N LEU A 125 13.24 20.26 -14.20
CA LEU A 125 14.20 21.14 -13.52
C LEU A 125 15.59 21.11 -14.17
N ALA A 126 16.02 19.93 -14.66
CA ALA A 126 17.24 19.81 -15.42
C ALA A 126 17.15 20.57 -16.76
N MET A 127 16.00 20.49 -17.43
CA MET A 127 15.73 21.20 -18.69
C MET A 127 15.65 22.73 -18.50
N SER A 128 15.11 23.22 -17.38
CA SER A 128 15.00 24.66 -17.08
C SER A 128 16.31 25.28 -16.57
N SER A 129 17.31 24.46 -16.24
CA SER A 129 18.62 24.93 -15.77
C SER A 129 19.41 25.65 -16.89
N ASN A 130 20.12 26.72 -16.54
CA ASN A 130 20.91 27.49 -17.51
C ASN A 130 22.18 26.73 -17.95
N ARG A 131 22.09 25.98 -19.05
CA ARG A 131 23.20 25.19 -19.60
C ARG A 131 24.33 26.02 -20.22
N SER A 132 24.18 27.34 -20.31
CA SER A 132 25.26 28.23 -20.75
C SER A 132 26.30 28.46 -19.65
N THR A 133 26.06 28.08 -18.39
CA THR A 133 27.02 28.22 -17.28
C THR A 133 27.50 26.85 -16.78
N SER A 134 28.73 26.79 -16.23
CA SER A 134 29.30 25.53 -15.70
C SER A 134 28.48 25.02 -14.50
N ASP A 135 28.00 25.93 -13.66
CA ASP A 135 27.12 25.60 -12.52
C ASP A 135 25.75 25.09 -12.97
N GLY A 136 25.15 25.69 -14.00
CA GLY A 136 23.87 25.22 -14.53
C GLY A 136 23.98 23.84 -15.20
N LEU A 137 25.09 23.53 -15.88
CA LEU A 137 25.37 22.18 -16.38
C LEU A 137 25.56 21.17 -15.25
N LYS A 138 26.23 21.56 -14.16
CA LYS A 138 26.38 20.71 -12.96
C LYS A 138 25.03 20.46 -12.29
N ALA A 139 24.18 21.48 -12.17
CA ALA A 139 22.83 21.34 -11.62
C ALA A 139 21.94 20.46 -12.49
N ALA A 140 21.94 20.65 -13.82
CA ALA A 140 21.19 19.82 -14.77
C ALA A 140 21.62 18.35 -14.70
N CYS A 141 22.93 18.08 -14.72
CA CYS A 141 23.50 16.74 -14.53
C CYS A 141 23.01 16.12 -13.21
N ASN A 142 23.06 16.89 -12.12
CA ASN A 142 22.60 16.43 -10.82
C ASN A 142 21.12 16.03 -10.82
N TYR A 143 20.24 16.85 -11.41
CA TYR A 143 18.81 16.57 -11.49
C TYR A 143 18.50 15.36 -12.38
N PHE A 144 19.17 15.19 -13.51
CA PHE A 144 19.01 13.99 -14.33
C PHE A 144 19.45 12.71 -13.58
N CYS A 145 20.55 12.75 -12.81
CA CYS A 145 20.94 11.63 -11.95
C CYS A 145 19.91 11.31 -10.87
N LEU A 146 19.25 12.32 -10.28
CA LEU A 146 18.16 12.11 -9.33
C LEU A 146 16.93 11.51 -10.02
N SER A 147 16.57 12.00 -11.21
CA SER A 147 15.46 11.46 -12.00
C SER A 147 15.69 9.98 -12.33
N ALA A 148 16.88 9.63 -12.84
CA ALA A 148 17.30 8.24 -13.07
C ALA A 148 17.22 7.39 -11.79
N GLY A 149 17.67 7.93 -10.65
CA GLY A 149 17.59 7.25 -9.35
C GLY A 149 16.16 6.95 -8.91
N VAL A 150 15.25 7.92 -9.04
CA VAL A 150 13.84 7.71 -8.70
C VAL A 150 13.19 6.66 -9.61
N ILE A 151 13.51 6.66 -10.91
CA ILE A 151 13.05 5.64 -11.87
C ILE A 151 13.59 4.25 -11.49
N SER A 152 14.88 4.18 -11.14
CA SER A 152 15.53 2.94 -10.70
C SER A 152 14.83 2.36 -9.46
N HIS A 153 14.50 3.21 -8.48
CA HIS A 153 13.76 2.81 -7.28
C HIS A 153 12.32 2.39 -7.59
N LEU A 154 11.63 3.11 -8.49
CA LEU A 154 10.30 2.76 -8.99
C LEU A 154 10.30 1.35 -9.60
N LYS A 155 11.25 1.07 -10.49
CA LYS A 155 11.44 -0.21 -11.19
C LYS A 155 11.75 -1.38 -10.25
N THR A 156 12.67 -1.18 -9.30
CA THR A 156 13.24 -2.27 -8.49
C THR A 156 12.46 -2.54 -7.20
N THR A 157 11.79 -1.53 -6.65
CA THR A 157 11.17 -1.62 -5.31
C THR A 157 9.66 -1.44 -5.38
N ILE A 158 9.19 -0.35 -5.99
CA ILE A 158 7.79 0.09 -5.84
C ILE A 158 6.84 -0.67 -6.77
N VAL A 159 7.17 -0.80 -8.05
CA VAL A 159 6.35 -1.54 -9.02
C VAL A 159 6.18 -3.01 -8.61
N PRO A 160 7.25 -3.75 -8.20
CA PRO A 160 7.09 -5.10 -7.67
C PRO A 160 6.20 -5.18 -6.42
N ASP A 161 6.25 -4.17 -5.53
CA ASP A 161 5.44 -4.15 -4.30
C ASP A 161 3.95 -3.83 -4.55
N MET A 162 3.58 -3.37 -5.75
CA MET A 162 2.17 -3.17 -6.11
C MET A 162 1.37 -4.49 -6.14
N ARG A 163 2.03 -5.61 -6.45
CA ARG A 163 1.41 -6.96 -6.63
C ARG A 163 0.26 -6.98 -7.65
N THR A 164 0.21 -6.00 -8.53
CA THR A 164 -0.71 -5.89 -9.68
C THR A 164 0.11 -5.70 -10.95
N SER A 165 -0.53 -5.81 -12.12
CA SER A 165 0.15 -5.49 -13.37
C SER A 165 0.57 -4.01 -13.37
N PRO A 166 1.83 -3.69 -13.71
CA PRO A 166 2.24 -2.30 -13.86
C PRO A 166 1.44 -1.62 -14.98
N PRO A 167 1.25 -0.30 -14.92
CA PRO A 167 0.82 0.49 -16.05
C PRO A 167 1.76 0.31 -17.25
N GLU A 168 1.20 0.36 -18.47
CA GLU A 168 1.97 0.19 -19.72
C GLU A 168 3.16 1.16 -19.82
N ASP A 169 3.04 2.37 -19.29
CA ASP A 169 4.09 3.39 -19.28
C ASP A 169 4.99 3.37 -18.03
N MET A 170 4.88 2.31 -17.22
CA MET A 170 5.74 1.98 -16.09
C MET A 170 6.10 0.49 -16.07
N ASP A 171 6.05 -0.18 -17.21
CA ASP A 171 6.56 -1.55 -17.37
C ASP A 171 8.10 -1.55 -17.35
N THR A 172 8.71 -2.73 -17.24
CA THR A 172 10.17 -2.87 -17.12
C THR A 172 10.90 -2.26 -18.31
N SER A 173 10.43 -2.51 -19.55
CA SER A 173 11.09 -1.98 -20.75
C SER A 173 11.03 -0.45 -20.81
N THR A 174 9.88 0.15 -20.48
CA THR A 174 9.74 1.61 -20.43
C THR A 174 10.64 2.19 -19.35
N LEU A 175 10.59 1.69 -18.11
CA LEU A 175 11.39 2.24 -17.02
C LEU A 175 12.90 2.11 -17.26
N GLU A 176 13.37 1.01 -17.86
CA GLU A 176 14.78 0.88 -18.28
C GLU A 176 15.15 1.93 -19.32
N SER A 177 14.33 2.10 -20.37
CA SER A 177 14.57 3.10 -21.41
C SER A 177 14.65 4.52 -20.82
N LEU A 178 13.72 4.87 -19.92
CA LEU A 178 13.70 6.18 -19.27
C LEU A 178 14.88 6.39 -18.33
N GLU A 179 15.30 5.37 -17.57
CA GLU A 179 16.47 5.44 -16.69
C GLU A 179 17.75 5.72 -17.50
N TYR A 180 17.98 4.95 -18.57
CA TYR A 180 19.13 5.17 -19.46
C TYR A 180 19.07 6.51 -20.18
N LEU A 181 17.89 6.96 -20.61
CA LEU A 181 17.72 8.28 -21.22
C LEU A 181 18.11 9.41 -20.25
N MET A 182 17.69 9.33 -18.99
CA MET A 182 18.08 10.31 -17.97
C MET A 182 19.59 10.26 -17.71
N LEU A 183 20.21 9.08 -17.65
CA LEU A 183 21.66 8.95 -17.51
C LEU A 183 22.44 9.49 -18.72
N ALA A 184 21.95 9.24 -19.93
CA ALA A 184 22.53 9.76 -21.17
C ALA A 184 22.56 11.29 -21.16
N GLN A 185 21.43 11.92 -20.80
CA GLN A 185 21.32 13.37 -20.69
C GLN A 185 22.16 13.96 -19.56
N ALA A 186 22.29 13.25 -18.43
CA ALA A 186 23.19 13.64 -17.34
C ALA A 186 24.67 13.63 -17.79
N GLN A 187 25.08 12.57 -18.48
CA GLN A 187 26.43 12.42 -19.01
C GLN A 187 26.68 13.44 -20.14
N GLU A 188 25.69 13.75 -20.98
CA GLU A 188 25.75 14.83 -21.98
C GLU A 188 26.05 16.17 -21.29
N CYS A 189 25.35 16.51 -20.21
CA CYS A 189 25.62 17.75 -19.45
C CYS A 189 27.05 17.78 -18.90
N PHE A 190 27.55 16.66 -18.39
CA PHE A 190 28.93 16.57 -17.90
C PHE A 190 29.96 16.70 -19.04
N TRP A 191 29.70 16.07 -20.19
CA TRP A 191 30.53 16.21 -21.39
C TRP A 191 30.57 17.66 -21.89
N GLN A 192 29.44 18.34 -21.96
CA GLN A 192 29.36 19.75 -22.34
C GLN A 192 30.19 20.63 -21.39
N LYS A 193 30.10 20.36 -20.09
CA LYS A 193 30.92 21.02 -19.08
C LYS A 193 32.41 20.77 -19.32
N ALA A 194 32.81 19.52 -19.58
CA ALA A 194 34.20 19.16 -19.86
C ALA A 194 34.76 19.87 -21.11
N VAL A 195 33.95 20.00 -22.16
CA VAL A 195 34.31 20.77 -23.37
C VAL A 195 34.49 22.24 -23.03
N LYS A 196 33.58 22.82 -22.24
CA LYS A 196 33.61 24.25 -21.89
C LYS A 196 34.79 24.59 -20.96
N ASP A 197 35.10 23.71 -20.03
CA ASP A 197 36.21 23.87 -19.09
C ASP A 197 37.59 23.59 -19.74
N GLY A 198 37.62 23.23 -21.04
CA GLY A 198 38.87 23.04 -21.79
C GLY A 198 39.66 21.79 -21.36
N LEU A 199 38.97 20.71 -20.98
CA LEU A 199 39.64 19.44 -20.66
C LEU A 199 40.34 18.87 -21.91
N LYS A 200 41.33 17.98 -21.69
CA LYS A 200 42.05 17.32 -22.79
C LYS A 200 41.10 16.53 -23.69
N ASP A 201 41.32 16.58 -25.00
CA ASP A 201 40.48 15.91 -26.00
C ASP A 201 40.35 14.39 -25.76
N ALA A 202 41.43 13.73 -25.31
CA ALA A 202 41.36 12.33 -24.90
C ALA A 202 40.31 12.05 -23.81
N SER A 203 40.18 12.92 -22.81
CA SER A 203 39.18 12.77 -21.74
C SER A 203 37.78 13.06 -22.27
N ILE A 204 37.63 14.10 -23.09
CA ILE A 204 36.36 14.47 -23.73
C ILE A 204 35.85 13.34 -24.62
N ALA A 205 36.74 12.67 -25.37
CA ALA A 205 36.40 11.52 -26.20
C ALA A 205 35.83 10.35 -25.39
N LYS A 206 36.45 10.03 -24.24
CA LYS A 206 35.96 8.96 -23.33
C LYS A 206 34.58 9.27 -22.75
N LEU A 207 34.33 10.54 -22.44
CA LEU A 207 33.03 11.00 -21.94
C LEU A 207 31.97 10.89 -23.05
N ALA A 208 32.26 11.36 -24.27
CA ALA A 208 31.35 11.28 -25.41
C ALA A 208 31.01 9.83 -25.79
N ALA A 209 32.00 8.94 -25.78
CA ALA A 209 31.77 7.52 -26.03
C ALA A 209 30.76 6.94 -25.04
N LYS A 210 30.86 7.31 -23.75
CA LYS A 210 29.90 6.84 -22.74
C LYS A 210 28.51 7.46 -22.89
N VAL A 211 28.40 8.71 -23.35
CA VAL A 211 27.09 9.32 -23.71
C VAL A 211 26.42 8.50 -24.82
N SER A 212 27.19 8.15 -25.85
CA SER A 212 26.73 7.34 -26.98
C SER A 212 26.21 5.98 -26.52
N ASP A 213 26.94 5.27 -25.65
CA ASP A 213 26.51 3.98 -25.09
C ASP A 213 25.16 4.11 -24.35
N PHE A 214 25.00 5.10 -23.47
CA PHE A 214 23.75 5.28 -22.73
C PHE A 214 22.54 5.61 -23.62
N TYR A 215 22.73 6.40 -24.69
CA TYR A 215 21.64 6.64 -25.65
C TYR A 215 21.30 5.39 -26.46
N ASN A 216 22.29 4.54 -26.79
CA ASN A 216 22.03 3.25 -27.43
C ASN A 216 21.20 2.34 -26.52
N ASP A 217 21.63 2.19 -25.27
CA ASP A 217 20.92 1.36 -24.29
C ASP A 217 19.48 1.86 -24.09
N ALA A 218 19.28 3.18 -24.01
CA ALA A 218 17.96 3.79 -23.90
C ALA A 218 17.07 3.49 -25.14
N GLY A 219 17.63 3.54 -26.35
CA GLY A 219 16.95 3.21 -27.59
C GLY A 219 16.60 1.72 -27.70
N ASP A 220 17.52 0.83 -27.35
CA ASP A 220 17.33 -0.62 -27.38
C ASP A 220 16.21 -1.09 -26.44
N TRP A 221 16.11 -0.47 -25.26
CA TRP A 221 14.97 -0.69 -24.36
C TRP A 221 13.69 -0.01 -24.85
N GLY A 222 13.82 1.17 -25.46
CA GLY A 222 12.69 1.91 -26.05
C GLY A 222 11.96 1.12 -27.13
N ILE A 223 12.69 0.38 -27.98
CA ILE A 223 12.10 -0.49 -29.03
C ILE A 223 11.27 -1.63 -28.44
N LYS A 224 11.60 -2.08 -27.22
CA LYS A 224 10.88 -3.15 -26.52
C LYS A 224 9.68 -2.63 -25.72
N SER A 225 9.49 -1.32 -25.65
CA SER A 225 8.40 -0.67 -24.92
C SER A 225 7.29 -0.25 -25.88
N ASP A 226 6.04 -0.54 -25.51
CA ASP A 226 4.87 -0.07 -26.24
C ASP A 226 4.52 1.41 -25.95
N SER A 227 5.14 1.99 -24.91
CA SER A 227 4.86 3.35 -24.42
C SER A 227 5.86 4.39 -24.90
N VAL A 228 7.10 3.99 -25.23
CA VAL A 228 8.10 4.91 -25.78
C VAL A 228 7.78 5.18 -27.25
N SER A 229 7.56 6.46 -27.59
CA SER A 229 7.18 6.83 -28.95
C SER A 229 8.34 6.66 -29.94
N SER A 230 8.01 6.41 -31.21
CA SER A 230 9.01 6.33 -32.28
C SER A 230 9.84 7.62 -32.41
N GLU A 231 9.26 8.80 -32.11
CA GLU A 231 9.99 10.07 -32.08
C GLU A 231 11.13 10.06 -31.05
N TRP A 232 10.87 9.52 -29.86
CA TRP A 232 11.89 9.41 -28.80
C TRP A 232 12.96 8.39 -29.18
N ILE A 233 12.59 7.28 -29.81
CA ILE A 233 13.55 6.28 -30.32
C ILE A 233 14.47 6.90 -31.38
N HIS A 234 13.92 7.62 -32.36
CA HIS A 234 14.72 8.33 -33.36
C HIS A 234 15.60 9.42 -32.73
N HIS A 235 15.12 10.13 -31.70
CA HIS A 235 15.93 11.09 -30.94
C HIS A 235 17.13 10.40 -30.27
N MET A 236 16.90 9.29 -29.58
CA MET A 236 17.94 8.51 -28.90
C MET A 236 18.97 7.97 -29.90
N ASN A 237 18.52 7.42 -31.03
CA ASN A 237 19.41 6.93 -32.10
C ASN A 237 20.23 8.07 -32.72
N ALA A 238 19.61 9.21 -33.04
CA ALA A 238 20.31 10.38 -33.57
C ALA A 238 21.39 10.86 -32.60
N LYS A 239 21.07 10.93 -31.30
CA LYS A 239 22.02 11.31 -30.23
C LYS A 239 23.12 10.27 -30.04
N HIS A 240 22.80 8.98 -30.09
CA HIS A 240 23.78 7.89 -30.05
C HIS A 240 24.85 8.08 -31.13
N HIS A 241 24.44 8.20 -32.39
CA HIS A 241 25.36 8.37 -33.52
C HIS A 241 26.09 9.73 -33.48
N HIS A 242 25.42 10.80 -33.05
CA HIS A 242 26.05 12.11 -32.85
C HIS A 242 27.20 12.05 -31.84
N PHE A 243 26.99 11.41 -30.68
CA PHE A 243 28.04 11.28 -29.67
C PHE A 243 29.10 10.26 -30.04
N ALA A 244 28.79 9.24 -30.83
CA ALA A 244 29.78 8.36 -31.44
C ALA A 244 30.72 9.15 -32.37
N ALA A 245 30.16 10.02 -33.21
CA ALA A 245 30.91 10.93 -34.05
C ALA A 245 31.75 11.91 -33.20
N ALA A 246 31.15 12.56 -32.20
CA ALA A 246 31.86 13.49 -31.31
C ALA A 246 33.03 12.82 -30.58
N ALA A 247 32.89 11.56 -30.17
CA ALA A 247 33.95 10.79 -29.53
C ALA A 247 35.13 10.55 -30.49
N GLN A 248 34.86 10.14 -31.73
CA GLN A 248 35.91 9.91 -32.73
C GLN A 248 36.57 11.22 -33.18
N TYR A 249 35.80 12.29 -33.34
CA TYR A 249 36.33 13.63 -33.64
C TYR A 249 37.33 14.09 -32.58
N ARG A 250 36.97 13.99 -31.30
CA ARG A 250 37.84 14.37 -30.18
C ARG A 250 39.07 13.47 -30.09
N ALA A 251 38.91 12.17 -30.34
CA ALA A 251 40.05 11.26 -30.42
C ALA A 251 41.00 11.60 -31.59
N ALA A 252 40.47 12.09 -32.72
CA ALA A 252 41.29 12.59 -33.82
C ALA A 252 42.07 13.86 -33.44
N CYS A 253 41.46 14.79 -32.70
CA CYS A 253 42.16 15.96 -32.16
C CYS A 253 43.32 15.56 -31.23
N ASP A 254 43.14 14.57 -30.35
CA ASP A 254 44.23 14.03 -29.52
C ASP A 254 45.34 13.35 -30.35
N CYS A 255 44.98 12.71 -31.47
CA CYS A 255 45.96 12.14 -32.41
C CYS A 255 46.78 13.24 -33.10
N LEU A 256 46.13 14.34 -33.50
CA LEU A 256 46.78 15.52 -34.07
C LEU A 256 47.80 16.12 -33.10
N GLU A 257 47.42 16.31 -31.83
CA GLU A 257 48.33 16.81 -30.79
C GLU A 257 49.55 15.90 -30.59
N LYS A 258 49.35 14.58 -30.72
CA LYS A 258 50.40 13.55 -30.60
C LYS A 258 51.13 13.25 -31.92
N ARG A 259 50.85 14.01 -32.99
CA ARG A 259 51.46 13.88 -34.32
C ARG A 259 51.25 12.50 -34.97
N LYS A 260 50.10 11.88 -34.71
CA LYS A 260 49.67 10.61 -35.29
C LYS A 260 48.73 10.84 -36.49
N TYR A 261 49.24 11.45 -37.55
CA TYR A 261 48.42 11.95 -38.66
C TYR A 261 47.65 10.86 -39.43
N GLY A 262 48.23 9.66 -39.59
CA GLY A 262 47.51 8.53 -40.18
C GLY A 262 46.30 8.08 -39.35
N GLU A 263 46.46 8.00 -38.02
CA GLU A 263 45.38 7.64 -37.08
C GLU A 263 44.31 8.74 -37.01
N GLU A 264 44.71 10.02 -37.09
CA GLU A 264 43.81 11.18 -37.18
C GLU A 264 42.85 11.05 -38.38
N VAL A 265 43.38 10.81 -39.59
CA VAL A 265 42.56 10.64 -40.80
C VAL A 265 41.58 9.48 -40.65
N ALA A 266 42.04 8.33 -40.14
CA ALA A 266 41.19 7.16 -39.93
C ALA A 266 40.02 7.44 -38.96
N ARG A 267 40.29 8.17 -37.86
CA ARG A 267 39.26 8.56 -36.88
C ARG A 267 38.31 9.62 -37.41
N LEU A 268 38.78 10.58 -38.20
CA LEU A 268 37.91 11.58 -38.85
C LEU A 268 36.98 10.95 -39.89
N ARG A 269 37.46 9.97 -40.66
CA ARG A 269 36.60 9.18 -41.58
C ARG A 269 35.51 8.41 -40.84
N ASP A 270 35.85 7.78 -39.71
CA ASP A 270 34.85 7.10 -38.87
C ASP A 270 33.85 8.09 -38.26
N SER A 271 34.34 9.23 -37.75
CA SER A 271 33.50 10.31 -37.23
C SER A 271 32.51 10.83 -38.27
N LEU A 272 32.94 11.01 -39.52
CA LEU A 272 32.07 11.49 -40.60
C LEU A 272 30.96 10.48 -40.90
N LYS A 273 31.30 9.18 -40.93
CA LYS A 273 30.35 8.11 -41.17
C LYS A 273 29.28 8.05 -40.07
N CYS A 274 29.68 8.14 -38.81
CA CYS A 274 28.74 8.22 -37.67
C CYS A 274 27.88 9.48 -37.73
N ALA A 275 28.44 10.63 -38.14
CA ALA A 275 27.67 11.87 -38.28
C ALA A 275 26.61 11.78 -39.40
N ASP A 276 26.94 11.12 -40.52
CA ASP A 276 25.99 10.86 -41.59
C ASP A 276 24.86 9.89 -41.15
N GLU A 277 25.17 8.89 -40.31
CA GLU A 277 24.17 8.02 -39.70
C GLU A 277 23.23 8.80 -38.78
N ALA A 278 23.76 9.70 -37.94
CA ALA A 278 22.95 10.58 -37.09
C ALA A 278 21.96 11.42 -37.93
N LEU A 279 22.40 11.94 -39.09
CA LEU A 279 21.55 12.71 -39.99
C LEU A 279 20.43 11.90 -40.65
N ARG A 280 20.56 10.57 -40.80
CA ARG A 280 19.48 9.74 -41.34
C ARG A 280 18.26 9.71 -40.43
N GLU A 281 18.49 9.76 -39.13
CA GLU A 281 17.46 9.78 -38.09
C GLU A 281 16.80 11.16 -37.93
N THR A 282 17.42 12.24 -38.46
CA THR A 282 17.00 13.62 -38.17
C THR A 282 15.64 14.05 -38.72
N LYS A 283 15.04 13.28 -39.64
CA LYS A 283 13.72 13.60 -40.20
C LYS A 283 12.61 13.67 -39.15
N TYR A 284 12.81 13.01 -38.02
CA TYR A 284 11.81 12.87 -36.95
C TYR A 284 12.22 13.59 -35.65
N VAL A 285 13.32 14.35 -35.64
CA VAL A 285 13.84 14.99 -34.42
C VAL A 285 13.70 16.51 -34.46
N SER A 286 13.79 17.15 -33.29
CA SER A 286 13.70 18.61 -33.17
C SER A 286 14.80 19.34 -33.96
N LYS A 287 14.49 20.52 -34.49
CA LYS A 287 15.43 21.33 -35.29
C LYS A 287 16.77 21.58 -34.58
N ALA A 288 16.76 21.76 -33.27
CA ALA A 288 17.99 21.94 -32.48
C ALA A 288 18.95 20.74 -32.60
N VAL A 289 18.43 19.50 -32.57
CA VAL A 289 19.25 18.29 -32.75
C VAL A 289 19.76 18.18 -34.20
N GLN A 290 18.94 18.60 -35.18
CA GLN A 290 19.36 18.64 -36.59
C GLN A 290 20.50 19.63 -36.80
N ASP A 291 20.38 20.84 -36.23
CA ASP A 291 21.38 21.90 -36.34
C ASP A 291 22.71 21.47 -35.64
N ASP A 292 22.63 20.86 -34.46
CA ASP A 292 23.80 20.31 -33.74
C ASP A 292 24.53 19.22 -34.56
N ALA A 293 23.78 18.28 -35.15
CA ALA A 293 24.34 17.21 -35.98
C ALA A 293 24.97 17.73 -37.27
N ASN A 294 24.31 18.67 -37.95
CA ASN A 294 24.86 19.31 -39.15
C ASN A 294 26.11 20.13 -38.84
N GLY A 295 26.13 20.85 -37.71
CA GLY A 295 27.30 21.60 -37.24
C GLY A 295 28.52 20.72 -36.98
N LEU A 296 28.33 19.56 -36.33
CA LEU A 296 29.40 18.58 -36.12
C LEU A 296 29.90 18.01 -37.45
N ARG A 297 28.99 17.58 -38.33
CA ARG A 297 29.36 17.03 -39.65
C ARG A 297 30.18 18.02 -40.47
N ALA A 298 29.77 19.28 -40.53
CA ALA A 298 30.48 20.32 -41.28
C ALA A 298 31.90 20.51 -40.75
N ARG A 299 32.07 20.55 -39.42
CA ARG A 299 33.39 20.66 -38.78
C ARG A 299 34.28 19.45 -39.07
N VAL A 300 33.75 18.24 -38.89
CA VAL A 300 34.47 16.99 -39.18
C VAL A 300 34.90 16.93 -40.64
N SER A 301 34.03 17.35 -41.58
CA SER A 301 34.34 17.33 -43.02
C SER A 301 35.48 18.28 -43.38
N GLU A 302 35.51 19.48 -42.81
CA GLU A 302 36.58 20.44 -43.07
C GLU A 302 37.91 19.97 -42.46
N ASP A 303 37.90 19.50 -41.22
CA ASP A 303 39.08 18.95 -40.56
C ASP A 303 39.61 17.70 -41.27
N LEU A 304 38.72 16.83 -41.77
CA LEU A 304 39.10 15.67 -42.58
C LEU A 304 39.81 16.09 -43.87
N ARG A 305 39.24 17.06 -44.60
CA ARG A 305 39.85 17.57 -45.83
C ARG A 305 41.24 18.16 -45.58
N ARG A 306 41.43 18.85 -44.46
CA ARG A 306 42.75 19.33 -44.02
C ARG A 306 43.70 18.16 -43.74
N ALA A 307 43.29 17.23 -42.88
CA ALA A 307 44.13 16.13 -42.45
C ALA A 307 44.55 15.21 -43.60
N GLU A 308 43.64 14.91 -44.54
CA GLU A 308 43.95 14.14 -45.75
C GLU A 308 44.96 14.86 -46.63
N LYS A 309 44.75 16.16 -46.91
CA LYS A 309 45.68 16.95 -47.71
C LYS A 309 47.08 17.01 -47.09
N ASP A 310 47.18 17.25 -45.79
CA ASP A 310 48.46 17.35 -45.11
C ASP A 310 49.17 15.99 -45.03
N ASN A 311 48.42 14.91 -44.81
CA ASN A 311 49.00 13.56 -44.79
C ASN A 311 49.44 13.10 -46.18
N ASP A 312 48.70 13.43 -47.24
CA ASP A 312 49.04 13.06 -48.61
C ASP A 312 50.20 13.89 -49.20
N MET A 313 50.40 15.12 -48.72
CA MET A 313 51.42 16.03 -49.25
C MET A 313 52.68 16.16 -48.37
N ILE A 314 52.56 15.99 -47.05
CA ILE A 314 53.62 16.31 -46.09
C ILE A 314 54.06 15.08 -45.31
N TYR A 315 53.15 14.40 -44.62
CA TYR A 315 53.52 13.38 -43.62
C TYR A 315 53.68 11.97 -44.20
N LEU A 316 52.88 11.62 -45.20
CA LEU A 316 52.88 10.34 -45.91
C LEU A 316 52.79 9.12 -44.98
N LEU A 317 52.05 9.25 -43.87
CA LEU A 317 51.85 8.16 -42.92
C LEU A 317 50.72 7.23 -43.39
N PRO A 318 50.86 5.91 -43.21
CA PRO A 318 49.80 4.96 -43.58
C PRO A 318 48.56 5.20 -42.70
N VAL A 319 47.39 5.22 -43.35
CA VAL A 319 46.09 5.35 -42.67
C VAL A 319 45.64 3.96 -42.22
N PRO A 320 45.57 3.67 -40.91
CA PRO A 320 45.17 2.35 -40.42
C PRO A 320 43.69 2.08 -40.75
N PRO A 321 43.32 0.83 -41.07
CA PRO A 321 41.92 0.43 -41.22
C PRO A 321 41.18 0.50 -39.87
N LYS A 322 39.85 0.62 -39.92
CA LYS A 322 39.00 0.72 -38.72
C LYS A 322 39.21 -0.45 -37.74
N SER A 323 39.51 -1.65 -38.23
CA SER A 323 39.77 -2.84 -37.41
C SER A 323 41.05 -2.75 -36.55
N GLU A 324 42.02 -1.94 -36.97
CA GLU A 324 43.28 -1.73 -36.25
C GLU A 324 43.19 -0.56 -35.27
N LEU A 325 42.15 0.27 -35.36
CA LEU A 325 41.93 1.37 -34.43
C LEU A 325 41.56 0.83 -33.05
N LYS A 326 42.29 1.29 -32.03
CA LYS A 326 41.92 1.00 -30.64
C LYS A 326 40.52 1.56 -30.36
N ILE A 327 39.65 0.70 -29.84
CA ILE A 327 38.34 1.09 -29.31
C ILE A 327 38.55 2.12 -28.19
N LEU A 328 37.77 3.19 -28.23
CA LEU A 328 37.84 4.25 -27.23
C LEU A 328 37.50 3.71 -25.83
N ASP A 329 38.26 4.13 -24.83
CA ASP A 329 37.90 3.85 -23.44
C ASP A 329 36.64 4.64 -23.08
N ARG A 330 35.85 4.18 -22.11
CA ARG A 330 34.62 4.85 -21.65
C ARG A 330 34.85 5.41 -20.26
N ALA A 331 34.37 6.63 -20.02
CA ALA A 331 34.39 7.23 -18.69
C ALA A 331 32.96 7.62 -18.28
N SER A 332 32.42 6.96 -17.26
CA SER A 332 31.12 7.33 -16.68
C SER A 332 31.32 8.25 -15.49
N MET A 333 30.68 9.41 -15.51
CA MET A 333 30.70 10.39 -14.40
C MET A 333 29.34 10.50 -13.72
N VAL A 334 28.38 9.69 -14.16
CA VAL A 334 27.00 9.69 -13.71
C VAL A 334 26.59 8.30 -13.26
N THR A 335 25.69 8.28 -12.29
CA THR A 335 25.06 7.08 -11.73
C THR A 335 23.64 7.44 -11.33
N ALA A 336 22.71 6.49 -11.44
CA ALA A 336 21.36 6.66 -10.93
C ALA A 336 21.45 6.83 -9.40
N ARG A 337 21.02 8.00 -8.90
CA ARG A 337 21.15 8.35 -7.48
C ARG A 337 19.79 8.55 -6.87
N VAL A 338 19.39 7.60 -6.04
CA VAL A 338 18.12 7.69 -5.29
C VAL A 338 18.27 8.78 -4.22
N PRO A 339 17.37 9.79 -4.18
CA PRO A 339 17.32 10.75 -3.07
C PRO A 339 17.04 10.02 -1.74
N LYS A 340 17.59 10.52 -0.63
CA LYS A 340 17.36 9.93 0.71
C LYS A 340 15.90 9.95 1.12
N GLU A 341 15.19 10.99 0.70
CA GLU A 341 13.76 11.18 0.92
C GLU A 341 12.91 10.09 0.23
N VAL A 342 13.48 9.38 -0.74
CA VAL A 342 12.82 8.28 -1.48
C VAL A 342 13.33 6.91 -1.00
N SER A 343 14.62 6.75 -0.73
CA SER A 343 15.18 5.48 -0.27
C SER A 343 14.87 5.18 1.19
N GLU A 344 14.87 6.21 2.04
CA GLU A 344 14.68 6.11 3.49
C GLU A 344 13.62 7.13 3.99
N PRO A 345 12.40 7.15 3.43
CA PRO A 345 11.39 8.17 3.77
C PRO A 345 11.01 8.13 5.25
N LEU A 346 11.03 6.94 5.87
CA LEU A 346 10.59 6.73 7.24
C LEU A 346 11.53 7.35 8.28
N THR A 347 12.83 7.46 7.98
CA THR A 347 13.81 8.06 8.91
C THR A 347 13.72 9.59 8.91
N MET A 348 13.15 10.16 7.84
CA MET A 348 12.94 11.61 7.68
C MET A 348 11.55 12.08 8.14
N LEU A 349 10.69 11.15 8.55
CA LEU A 349 9.44 11.43 9.26
C LEU A 349 9.70 11.52 10.76
N GLY A 350 9.12 12.54 11.41
CA GLY A 350 9.24 12.75 12.84
C GLY A 350 8.69 14.11 13.25
N ASP A 351 8.61 14.39 14.55
CA ASP A 351 8.08 15.67 15.05
C ASP A 351 8.87 16.89 14.55
N HIS A 352 10.16 16.69 14.27
CA HIS A 352 11.06 17.66 13.65
C HIS A 352 11.64 17.17 12.31
N GLY A 353 11.03 16.15 11.70
CA GLY A 353 11.47 15.56 10.44
C GLY A 353 11.25 16.50 9.25
N GLU A 354 12.16 16.49 8.27
CA GLU A 354 12.11 17.37 7.08
C GLU A 354 10.85 17.12 6.22
N LEU A 355 10.34 15.88 6.24
CA LEU A 355 9.15 15.44 5.53
C LEU A 355 7.86 15.52 6.36
N GLY A 356 7.97 16.00 7.61
CA GLY A 356 6.85 16.22 8.52
C GLY A 356 6.59 15.08 9.50
N LYS A 357 5.56 15.25 10.33
CA LYS A 357 5.14 14.26 11.33
C LYS A 357 4.49 13.04 10.67
N PRO A 358 4.70 11.81 11.20
CA PRO A 358 4.00 10.64 10.72
C PRO A 358 2.50 10.71 11.04
N LEU A 359 1.65 10.69 10.02
CA LEU A 359 0.19 10.72 10.19
C LEU A 359 -0.33 9.39 10.77
N PHE A 360 -1.43 9.43 11.52
CA PHE A 360 -2.03 8.23 12.13
C PHE A 360 -1.05 7.47 13.04
N SER A 361 -0.09 8.15 13.68
CA SER A 361 0.93 7.53 14.54
C SER A 361 0.30 6.71 15.68
N LYS A 362 -0.80 7.22 16.25
CA LYS A 362 -1.59 6.56 17.30
C LYS A 362 -2.48 5.40 16.82
N LEU A 363 -2.68 5.26 15.51
CA LEU A 363 -3.46 4.16 14.95
C LEU A 363 -2.63 2.87 15.00
N VAL A 364 -3.14 1.87 15.70
CA VAL A 364 -2.55 0.54 15.77
C VAL A 364 -2.88 -0.19 14.45
N PRO A 365 -1.93 -0.85 13.77
CA PRO A 365 -2.21 -1.56 12.53
C PRO A 365 -3.24 -2.70 12.69
N TYR A 366 -4.09 -2.91 11.68
CA TYR A 366 -5.11 -3.95 11.70
C TYR A 366 -4.53 -5.36 11.90
N SER A 367 -3.35 -5.64 11.35
CA SER A 367 -2.64 -6.90 11.54
C SER A 367 -2.37 -7.21 13.01
N VAL A 368 -2.11 -6.19 13.83
CA VAL A 368 -1.91 -6.33 15.28
C VAL A 368 -3.23 -6.63 15.99
N HIS A 369 -4.32 -5.99 15.58
CA HIS A 369 -5.66 -6.31 16.10
C HIS A 369 -6.06 -7.76 15.79
N VAL A 370 -5.83 -8.21 14.56
CA VAL A 370 -6.08 -9.60 14.15
C VAL A 370 -5.22 -10.56 14.97
N ALA A 371 -3.92 -10.27 15.11
CA ALA A 371 -3.02 -11.10 15.92
C ALA A 371 -3.43 -11.16 17.39
N ALA A 372 -3.86 -10.05 17.98
CA ALA A 372 -4.35 -9.99 19.36
C ALA A 372 -5.65 -10.79 19.53
N SER A 373 -6.59 -10.69 18.59
CA SER A 373 -7.83 -11.47 18.60
C SER A 373 -7.57 -12.98 18.50
N ILE A 374 -6.67 -13.40 17.59
CA ILE A 374 -6.24 -14.80 17.47
C ILE A 374 -5.57 -15.28 18.77
N TYR A 375 -4.76 -14.44 19.40
CA TYR A 375 -4.13 -14.78 20.67
C TYR A 375 -5.17 -14.99 21.78
N VAL A 376 -6.15 -14.10 21.91
CA VAL A 376 -7.24 -14.22 22.90
C VAL A 376 -8.05 -15.51 22.67
N ASP A 377 -8.45 -15.78 21.43
CA ASP A 377 -9.18 -17.02 21.08
C ASP A 377 -8.36 -18.27 21.40
N ARG A 378 -7.05 -18.28 21.10
CA ARG A 378 -6.16 -19.40 21.45
C ARG A 378 -6.01 -19.57 22.96
N ARG A 379 -5.85 -18.48 23.71
CA ARG A 379 -5.77 -18.49 25.17
C ARG A 379 -7.04 -19.06 25.77
N ASP A 380 -8.20 -18.56 25.34
CA ASP A 380 -9.49 -18.95 25.90
C ASP A 380 -9.79 -20.41 25.58
N ARG A 381 -9.49 -20.88 24.36
CA ARG A 381 -9.56 -22.32 24.03
C ARG A 381 -8.65 -23.17 24.90
N LEU A 382 -7.41 -22.73 25.12
CA LEU A 382 -6.46 -23.48 25.94
C LEU A 382 -6.97 -23.60 27.39
N VAL A 383 -7.40 -22.48 27.98
CA VAL A 383 -7.90 -22.44 29.36
C VAL A 383 -9.20 -23.24 29.50
N ASN A 384 -10.16 -23.04 28.60
CA ASN A 384 -11.45 -23.72 28.69
C ASN A 384 -11.31 -25.22 28.47
N ASN A 385 -10.54 -25.66 27.48
CA ASN A 385 -10.45 -27.09 27.16
C ASN A 385 -9.54 -27.84 28.12
N THR A 386 -8.39 -27.26 28.49
CA THR A 386 -7.36 -27.99 29.25
C THR A 386 -7.59 -27.86 30.76
N ILE A 387 -8.13 -26.74 31.22
CA ILE A 387 -8.29 -26.50 32.65
C ILE A 387 -9.75 -26.68 33.04
N VAL A 388 -10.65 -25.86 32.49
CA VAL A 388 -12.05 -25.81 32.97
C VAL A 388 -12.78 -27.12 32.68
N GLN A 389 -12.74 -27.60 31.44
CA GLN A 389 -13.46 -28.81 31.04
C GLN A 389 -12.94 -30.05 31.76
N GLU A 390 -11.62 -30.23 31.87
CA GLU A 390 -11.06 -31.37 32.63
C GLU A 390 -11.45 -31.31 34.13
N LEU A 391 -11.45 -30.12 34.73
CA LEU A 391 -11.89 -29.95 36.13
C LEU A 391 -13.38 -30.27 36.30
N GLU A 392 -14.23 -29.84 35.38
CA GLU A 392 -15.66 -30.14 35.40
C GLU A 392 -15.92 -31.63 35.22
N GLU A 393 -15.24 -32.29 34.27
CA GLU A 393 -15.33 -33.74 34.05
C GLU A 393 -14.86 -34.54 35.28
N LEU A 394 -13.73 -34.16 35.87
CA LEU A 394 -13.23 -34.77 37.12
C LEU A 394 -14.20 -34.53 38.28
N THR A 395 -14.78 -33.33 38.38
CA THR A 395 -15.76 -32.99 39.42
C THR A 395 -17.03 -33.81 39.28
N VAL A 396 -17.54 -33.98 38.05
CA VAL A 396 -18.71 -34.85 37.78
C VAL A 396 -18.37 -36.30 38.12
N SER A 397 -17.21 -36.80 37.70
CA SER A 397 -16.77 -38.17 38.00
C SER A 397 -16.66 -38.42 39.51
N ILE A 398 -16.13 -37.47 40.28
CA ILE A 398 -16.08 -37.54 41.74
C ILE A 398 -17.50 -37.58 42.33
N HIS A 399 -18.41 -36.73 41.88
CA HIS A 399 -19.79 -36.71 42.38
C HIS A 399 -20.54 -38.02 42.04
N GLU A 400 -20.36 -38.57 40.84
CA GLU A 400 -20.94 -39.85 40.44
C GLU A 400 -20.38 -41.00 41.28
N LEU A 401 -19.06 -41.03 41.51
CA LEU A 401 -18.41 -42.03 42.35
C LEU A 401 -18.93 -41.96 43.79
N LEU A 402 -18.94 -40.76 44.39
CA LEU A 402 -19.45 -40.54 45.75
C LEU A 402 -20.92 -40.97 45.86
N LYS A 403 -21.76 -40.60 44.89
CA LYS A 403 -23.17 -41.01 44.84
C LYS A 403 -23.34 -42.52 44.72
N SER A 404 -22.54 -43.20 43.89
CA SER A 404 -22.59 -44.66 43.71
C SER A 404 -22.21 -45.42 44.98
N LEU A 405 -21.30 -44.86 45.78
CA LEU A 405 -20.88 -45.40 47.07
C LEU A 405 -21.84 -45.01 48.21
N GLY A 406 -22.91 -44.26 47.91
CA GLY A 406 -23.82 -43.70 48.89
C GLY A 406 -23.16 -42.70 49.84
N LEU A 407 -21.97 -42.19 49.50
CA LEU A 407 -21.18 -41.28 50.30
C LEU A 407 -21.56 -39.82 50.01
N PRO A 408 -21.52 -38.94 51.02
CA PRO A 408 -21.13 -39.20 52.41
C PRO A 408 -22.25 -39.82 53.28
N GLY A 409 -23.45 -40.04 52.74
CA GLY A 409 -24.63 -40.49 53.49
C GLY A 409 -24.46 -41.82 54.23
N SER A 410 -23.76 -42.79 53.64
CA SER A 410 -23.57 -44.14 54.19
C SER A 410 -22.64 -44.17 55.41
N LEU A 411 -21.57 -43.38 55.43
CA LEU A 411 -20.70 -43.23 56.60
C LEU A 411 -21.42 -42.46 57.72
N GLN A 412 -22.16 -41.43 57.35
CA GLN A 412 -22.85 -40.57 58.30
C GLN A 412 -24.07 -41.26 58.95
N ALA A 413 -24.74 -42.16 58.25
CA ALA A 413 -25.79 -43.02 58.81
C ALA A 413 -25.26 -44.06 59.82
N LEU A 414 -23.95 -44.36 59.77
CA LEU A 414 -23.30 -45.29 60.71
C LEU A 414 -22.93 -44.61 62.03
N GLU A 415 -22.57 -43.32 62.01
CA GLU A 415 -22.12 -42.56 63.19
C GLU A 415 -23.26 -42.06 64.10
N LYS A 416 -24.50 -41.94 63.59
CA LYS A 416 -25.71 -41.66 64.41
C LYS A 416 -26.91 -42.50 63.93
N PRO A 417 -27.31 -43.57 64.65
CA PRO A 417 -28.36 -44.50 64.21
C PRO A 417 -29.79 -43.93 64.15
N LEU A 418 -29.99 -42.69 64.62
CA LEU A 418 -31.29 -42.02 64.69
C LEU A 418 -31.09 -40.56 64.30
N GLY A 419 -31.57 -40.19 63.12
CA GLY A 419 -31.57 -38.83 62.59
C GLY A 419 -31.12 -38.76 61.13
N LEU A 420 -31.38 -37.62 60.49
CA LEU A 420 -30.96 -37.35 59.13
C LEU A 420 -29.43 -37.41 58.97
N PRO A 421 -28.89 -37.90 57.84
CA PRO A 421 -27.47 -37.82 57.55
C PRO A 421 -26.96 -36.36 57.64
N PRO A 422 -25.88 -36.07 58.41
CA PRO A 422 -25.33 -34.71 58.55
C PRO A 422 -25.11 -33.92 57.27
N SER A 423 -24.77 -34.56 56.15
CA SER A 423 -24.66 -33.91 54.84
C SER A 423 -26.02 -33.44 54.30
N VAL A 424 -27.06 -34.25 54.40
CA VAL A 424 -28.43 -33.86 54.01
C VAL A 424 -28.94 -32.75 54.93
N ALA A 425 -28.66 -32.85 56.23
CA ALA A 425 -28.98 -31.80 57.20
C ALA A 425 -28.23 -30.49 56.89
N SER A 426 -26.95 -30.54 56.52
CA SER A 426 -26.15 -29.37 56.14
C SER A 426 -26.68 -28.71 54.86
N HIS A 427 -26.99 -29.49 53.81
CA HIS A 427 -27.57 -28.93 52.58
C HIS A 427 -29.00 -28.40 52.80
N ALA A 428 -29.80 -29.07 53.64
CA ALA A 428 -31.12 -28.56 54.05
C ALA A 428 -30.97 -27.22 54.80
N GLU A 429 -29.99 -27.11 55.69
CA GLU A 429 -29.68 -25.88 56.41
C GLU A 429 -29.22 -24.75 55.46
N GLU A 430 -28.37 -25.04 54.47
CA GLU A 430 -27.99 -24.07 53.44
C GLU A 430 -29.20 -23.59 52.62
N VAL A 431 -30.08 -24.51 52.23
CA VAL A 431 -31.33 -24.18 51.50
C VAL A 431 -32.26 -23.34 52.37
N ARG A 432 -32.34 -23.62 53.68
CA ARG A 432 -33.10 -22.81 54.67
C ARG A 432 -32.52 -21.42 54.83
N GLN A 433 -31.20 -21.30 55.05
CA GLN A 433 -30.51 -20.02 55.20
C GLN A 433 -30.66 -19.13 53.96
N MET A 434 -30.63 -19.72 52.76
CA MET A 434 -30.80 -18.99 51.51
C MET A 434 -32.25 -18.71 51.13
N ASN A 435 -33.24 -19.14 51.95
CA ASN A 435 -34.66 -19.11 51.60
C ASN A 435 -34.91 -19.70 50.21
N GLY A 436 -34.34 -20.87 49.93
CA GLY A 436 -34.12 -21.39 48.58
C GLY A 436 -35.33 -21.34 47.66
N ILE A 437 -36.50 -21.79 48.11
CA ILE A 437 -37.72 -21.77 47.28
C ILE A 437 -38.21 -20.34 46.98
N TYR A 438 -38.19 -19.45 47.98
CA TYR A 438 -38.59 -18.06 47.81
C TYR A 438 -37.63 -17.33 46.86
N ARG A 439 -36.32 -17.58 47.00
CA ARG A 439 -35.29 -17.01 46.12
C ARG A 439 -35.44 -17.48 44.68
N LEU A 440 -35.75 -18.76 44.46
CA LEU A 440 -36.02 -19.30 43.11
C LEU A 440 -37.26 -18.66 42.48
N HIS A 441 -38.35 -18.51 43.26
CA HIS A 441 -39.55 -17.79 42.80
C HIS A 441 -39.28 -16.31 42.53
N SER A 442 -38.49 -15.64 43.38
CA SER A 442 -38.09 -14.25 43.17
C SER A 442 -37.25 -14.10 41.90
N ALA A 443 -36.25 -14.97 41.69
CA ALA A 443 -35.43 -14.96 40.49
C ALA A 443 -36.28 -15.20 39.22
N MET A 444 -37.29 -16.07 39.30
CA MET A 444 -38.22 -16.29 38.19
C MET A 444 -39.11 -15.07 37.93
N ALA A 445 -39.60 -14.42 38.98
CA ALA A 445 -40.37 -13.19 38.85
C ALA A 445 -39.54 -12.06 38.24
N ASP A 446 -38.27 -11.92 38.63
CA ASP A 446 -37.37 -10.91 38.09
C ASP A 446 -36.97 -11.22 36.63
N THR A 447 -36.78 -12.49 36.29
CA THR A 447 -36.56 -12.92 34.90
C THR A 447 -37.78 -12.58 34.03
N GLU A 448 -39.00 -12.83 34.51
CA GLU A 448 -40.23 -12.48 33.78
C GLU A 448 -40.38 -10.96 33.62
N LYS A 449 -39.99 -10.15 34.61
CA LYS A 449 -39.95 -8.69 34.48
C LYS A 449 -38.96 -8.24 33.41
N LEU A 450 -37.74 -8.79 33.40
CA LEU A 450 -36.72 -8.49 32.39
C LEU A 450 -37.20 -8.84 30.99
N LYS A 451 -37.74 -10.06 30.81
CA LYS A 451 -38.35 -10.51 29.55
C LYS A 451 -39.45 -9.56 29.06
N ASN A 452 -40.31 -9.09 29.95
CA ASN A 452 -41.37 -8.15 29.59
C ASN A 452 -40.80 -6.77 29.20
N SER A 453 -39.76 -6.30 29.88
CA SER A 453 -39.05 -5.07 29.54
C SER A 453 -38.40 -5.17 28.16
N ASP A 454 -37.61 -6.22 27.92
CA ASP A 454 -36.92 -6.45 26.65
C ASP A 454 -37.91 -6.56 25.48
N ARG A 455 -39.03 -7.26 25.71
CA ARG A 455 -40.08 -7.39 24.72
C ARG A 455 -40.79 -6.07 24.43
N ALA A 456 -41.00 -5.22 25.44
CA ALA A 456 -41.58 -3.89 25.24
C ALA A 456 -40.67 -3.00 24.39
N THR A 457 -39.37 -2.95 24.71
CA THR A 457 -38.38 -2.19 23.93
C THR A 457 -38.25 -2.71 22.49
N TYR A 458 -38.25 -4.03 22.31
CA TYR A 458 -38.27 -4.64 20.98
C TYR A 458 -39.52 -4.24 20.18
N GLN A 459 -40.70 -4.31 20.82
CA GLN A 459 -41.97 -3.98 20.19
C GLN A 459 -42.04 -2.49 19.79
N GLU A 460 -41.52 -1.59 20.63
CA GLU A 460 -41.40 -0.16 20.32
C GLU A 460 -40.54 0.07 19.06
N GLY A 461 -39.40 -0.63 18.94
CA GLY A 461 -38.55 -0.59 17.76
C GLY A 461 -39.25 -1.09 16.48
N VAL A 462 -40.01 -2.18 16.59
CA VAL A 462 -40.80 -2.72 15.47
C VAL A 462 -41.93 -1.76 15.05
N GLU A 463 -42.59 -1.11 16.01
CA GLU A 463 -43.65 -0.14 15.74
C GLU A 463 -43.12 1.11 15.05
N MET A 464 -41.93 1.61 15.43
CA MET A 464 -41.27 2.72 14.74
C MET A 464 -41.01 2.40 13.26
N LEU A 465 -40.46 1.21 12.96
CA LEU A 465 -40.23 0.76 11.58
C LEU A 465 -41.54 0.61 10.80
N ARG A 466 -42.60 0.13 11.47
CA ARG A 466 -43.92 -0.02 10.85
C ARG A 466 -44.58 1.33 10.56
N SER A 467 -44.42 2.31 11.45
CA SER A 467 -44.92 3.68 11.25
C SER A 467 -44.23 4.32 10.05
N GLU A 468 -42.90 4.25 9.99
CA GLU A 468 -42.12 4.78 8.87
C GLU A 468 -42.52 4.13 7.55
N SER A 469 -42.67 2.80 7.52
CA SER A 469 -43.12 2.09 6.31
C SER A 469 -44.53 2.49 5.88
N SER A 470 -45.44 2.73 6.82
CA SER A 470 -46.80 3.18 6.51
C SER A 470 -46.82 4.62 5.98
N GLU A 471 -45.93 5.48 6.49
CA GLU A 471 -45.76 6.85 6.02
C GLU A 471 -45.15 6.89 4.61
N ASP A 472 -44.14 6.06 4.33
CA ASP A 472 -43.55 5.89 2.99
C ASP A 472 -44.62 5.42 1.98
N ASP A 473 -45.41 4.42 2.34
CA ASP A 473 -46.49 3.91 1.48
C ASP A 473 -47.57 4.97 1.23
N ALA A 474 -47.95 5.74 2.26
CA ALA A 474 -48.92 6.82 2.12
C ALA A 474 -48.39 7.95 1.23
N ALA A 475 -47.13 8.34 1.39
CA ALA A 475 -46.47 9.34 0.58
C ALA A 475 -46.33 8.88 -0.88
N ARG A 476 -45.93 7.62 -1.12
CA ARG A 476 -45.83 7.02 -2.44
C ARG A 476 -47.19 6.98 -3.16
N ARG A 477 -48.28 6.64 -2.45
CA ARG A 477 -49.65 6.69 -3.00
C ARG A 477 -50.10 8.10 -3.35
N LYS A 478 -49.74 9.10 -2.54
CA LYS A 478 -50.20 10.49 -2.70
C LYS A 478 -49.44 11.27 -3.78
N TYR A 479 -48.12 11.06 -3.88
CA TYR A 479 -47.25 11.87 -4.72
C TYR A 479 -46.72 11.14 -5.97
N GLY A 480 -46.99 9.83 -6.09
CA GLY A 480 -46.52 8.99 -7.20
C GLY A 480 -45.00 8.79 -7.21
N THR A 481 -44.51 7.98 -8.14
CA THR A 481 -43.08 7.66 -8.27
C THR A 481 -42.23 8.82 -8.80
N ASP A 482 -42.84 9.80 -9.46
CA ASP A 482 -42.13 10.94 -10.06
C ASP A 482 -41.68 11.99 -9.03
N ARG A 483 -42.44 12.17 -7.94
CA ARG A 483 -42.09 13.13 -6.86
C ARG A 483 -41.60 12.47 -5.58
N TRP A 484 -41.79 11.16 -5.42
CA TRP A 484 -41.29 10.36 -4.30
C TRP A 484 -40.40 9.21 -4.81
N ALA A 485 -39.23 9.58 -5.34
CA ALA A 485 -38.27 8.66 -5.98
C ALA A 485 -37.40 7.86 -4.99
N ARG A 486 -37.80 7.75 -3.72
CA ARG A 486 -37.07 6.99 -2.70
C ARG A 486 -37.37 5.49 -2.84
N PRO A 487 -36.36 4.61 -2.66
CA PRO A 487 -36.59 3.17 -2.61
C PRO A 487 -37.57 2.83 -1.47
N PRO A 488 -38.38 1.77 -1.63
CA PRO A 488 -39.30 1.31 -0.59
C PRO A 488 -38.61 1.04 0.75
N SER A 489 -39.30 1.31 1.86
CA SER A 489 -38.73 1.20 3.21
C SER A 489 -38.07 -0.16 3.51
N ASN A 490 -38.59 -1.25 2.94
CA ASN A 490 -38.00 -2.59 3.08
C ASN A 490 -36.61 -2.74 2.40
N GLU A 491 -36.39 -2.05 1.29
CA GLU A 491 -35.11 -2.01 0.59
C GLU A 491 -34.15 -1.02 1.24
N ALA A 492 -34.65 0.18 1.59
CA ALA A 492 -33.86 1.22 2.22
C ALA A 492 -33.30 0.79 3.59
N SER A 493 -34.11 0.08 4.37
CA SER A 493 -33.80 -0.33 5.75
C SER A 493 -33.57 -1.83 5.91
N ARG A 494 -33.09 -2.50 4.85
CA ARG A 494 -32.93 -3.97 4.81
C ARG A 494 -32.15 -4.56 6.01
N LYS A 495 -31.10 -3.87 6.48
CA LYS A 495 -30.30 -4.30 7.63
C LYS A 495 -31.12 -4.34 8.92
N LEU A 496 -31.99 -3.36 9.15
CA LEU A 496 -32.82 -3.28 10.35
C LEU A 496 -33.88 -4.38 10.34
N TYR A 497 -34.53 -4.64 9.20
CA TYR A 497 -35.49 -5.74 9.08
C TYR A 497 -34.85 -7.12 9.28
N ALA A 498 -33.60 -7.30 8.85
CA ALA A 498 -32.83 -8.52 9.15
C ALA A 498 -32.58 -8.67 10.66
N GLN A 499 -32.15 -7.61 11.34
CA GLN A 499 -31.95 -7.60 12.80
C GLN A 499 -33.24 -7.88 13.58
N VAL A 500 -34.37 -7.33 13.16
CA VAL A 500 -35.69 -7.63 13.78
C VAL A 500 -35.98 -9.13 13.74
N THR A 501 -35.72 -9.78 12.60
CA THR A 501 -35.94 -11.23 12.44
C THR A 501 -35.00 -12.05 13.32
N GLU A 502 -33.74 -11.63 13.43
CA GLU A 502 -32.73 -12.28 14.26
C GLU A 502 -33.08 -12.18 15.75
N ILE A 503 -33.42 -10.98 16.23
CA ILE A 503 -33.79 -10.72 17.62
C ILE A 503 -35.08 -11.47 18.00
N ASP A 504 -36.08 -11.52 17.11
CA ASP A 504 -37.29 -12.34 17.31
C ASP A 504 -36.93 -13.83 17.49
N GLY A 505 -35.94 -14.32 16.74
CA GLY A 505 -35.38 -15.66 16.90
C GLY A 505 -34.79 -15.89 18.30
N TYR A 506 -33.93 -14.98 18.76
CA TYR A 506 -33.34 -15.05 20.10
C TYR A 506 -34.38 -15.00 21.22
N LEU A 507 -35.37 -14.10 21.13
CA LEU A 507 -36.44 -14.00 22.11
C LEU A 507 -37.31 -15.26 22.17
N LYS A 508 -37.56 -15.92 21.03
CA LYS A 508 -38.26 -17.22 20.99
C LYS A 508 -37.44 -18.33 21.64
N GLN A 509 -36.14 -18.37 21.38
CA GLN A 509 -35.25 -19.36 21.99
C GLN A 509 -35.15 -19.16 23.51
N ALA A 510 -34.97 -17.92 23.96
CA ALA A 510 -34.99 -17.56 25.38
C ALA A 510 -36.31 -18.00 26.05
N GLY A 511 -37.45 -17.72 25.41
CA GLY A 511 -38.75 -18.16 25.92
C GLY A 511 -38.92 -19.68 26.01
N ASN A 512 -38.23 -20.46 25.19
CA ASN A 512 -38.20 -21.93 25.32
C ASN A 512 -37.32 -22.38 26.50
N SER A 513 -36.18 -21.72 26.72
CA SER A 513 -35.31 -21.95 27.87
C SER A 513 -36.02 -21.63 29.19
N ASP A 514 -36.74 -20.50 29.25
CA ASP A 514 -37.52 -20.11 30.43
C ASP A 514 -38.58 -21.15 30.78
N LYS A 515 -39.30 -21.66 29.77
CA LYS A 515 -40.29 -22.75 29.97
C LYS A 515 -39.64 -24.03 30.49
N LEU A 516 -38.44 -24.36 30.02
CA LEU A 516 -37.70 -25.53 30.48
C LEU A 516 -37.30 -25.38 31.95
N VAL A 517 -36.78 -24.21 32.34
CA VAL A 517 -36.42 -23.90 33.72
C VAL A 517 -37.65 -23.90 34.62
N GLN A 518 -38.74 -23.28 34.18
CA GLN A 518 -40.01 -23.27 34.92
C GLN A 518 -40.57 -24.67 35.13
N LYS A 519 -40.48 -25.54 34.11
CA LYS A 519 -40.87 -26.96 34.23
C LYS A 519 -39.99 -27.69 35.25
N LYS A 520 -38.66 -27.55 35.14
CA LYS A 520 -37.72 -28.16 36.09
C LYS A 520 -37.95 -27.69 37.53
N LEU A 521 -38.24 -26.40 37.73
CA LEU A 521 -38.56 -25.86 39.04
C LEU A 521 -39.84 -26.50 39.57
N LYS A 522 -40.91 -26.55 38.77
CA LYS A 522 -42.20 -27.15 39.15
C LYS A 522 -42.07 -28.64 39.49
N ASP A 523 -41.32 -29.39 38.69
CA ASP A 523 -41.11 -30.83 38.89
C ASP A 523 -40.36 -31.13 40.21
N ASN A 524 -39.45 -30.23 40.63
CA ASN A 524 -38.63 -30.41 41.83
C ASN A 524 -39.10 -29.60 43.05
N GLU A 525 -40.12 -28.75 42.89
CA GLU A 525 -40.56 -27.79 43.91
C GLU A 525 -40.99 -28.49 45.20
N ALA A 526 -41.69 -29.63 45.10
CA ALA A 526 -42.11 -30.39 46.28
C ALA A 526 -40.92 -30.88 47.10
N LEU A 527 -39.85 -31.35 46.43
CA LEU A 527 -38.64 -31.84 47.09
C LEU A 527 -37.82 -30.70 47.69
N ILE A 528 -37.74 -29.56 47.00
CA ILE A 528 -37.04 -28.37 47.50
C ILE A 528 -37.77 -27.79 48.73
N ARG A 529 -39.11 -27.78 48.72
CA ARG A 529 -39.91 -27.38 49.89
C ARG A 529 -39.74 -28.33 51.06
N LEU A 530 -39.63 -29.63 50.80
CA LEU A 530 -39.33 -30.62 51.82
C LEU A 530 -37.94 -30.38 52.43
N LEU A 531 -36.91 -30.14 51.61
CA LEU A 531 -35.56 -29.76 52.06
C LEU A 531 -35.52 -28.46 52.86
N ALA A 532 -36.40 -27.50 52.54
CA ALA A 532 -36.55 -26.26 53.28
C ALA A 532 -37.43 -26.38 54.54
N GLY A 533 -38.02 -27.57 54.80
CA GLY A 533 -38.87 -27.86 55.95
C GLY A 533 -38.09 -28.06 57.26
N THR A 534 -38.81 -28.44 58.32
CA THR A 534 -38.16 -28.76 59.60
C THR A 534 -37.42 -30.10 59.51
N ASP A 535 -36.39 -30.28 60.33
CA ASP A 535 -35.64 -31.55 60.37
C ASP A 535 -36.56 -32.74 60.68
N ARG A 536 -37.67 -32.50 61.41
CA ARG A 536 -38.69 -33.52 61.67
C ARG A 536 -39.46 -33.93 60.41
N ASP A 537 -39.83 -32.98 59.56
CA ASP A 537 -40.53 -33.26 58.30
C ASP A 537 -39.66 -34.08 57.32
N LEU A 538 -38.35 -33.81 57.37
CA LEU A 538 -37.35 -34.55 56.61
C LEU A 538 -37.12 -35.97 57.17
N GLU A 539 -37.08 -36.13 58.49
CA GLU A 539 -36.99 -37.44 59.16
C GLU A 539 -38.23 -38.32 58.89
N ASP A 540 -39.42 -37.72 58.84
CA ASP A 540 -40.68 -38.44 58.56
C ASP A 540 -40.78 -38.88 57.08
N TYR A 541 -40.17 -38.14 56.15
CA TYR A 541 -40.15 -38.48 54.73
C TYR A 541 -39.09 -39.53 54.36
N VAL A 542 -37.95 -39.56 55.07
CA VAL A 542 -36.87 -40.52 54.81
C VAL A 542 -37.20 -41.85 55.50
N PRO A 543 -37.38 -42.96 54.76
CA PRO A 543 -37.74 -44.25 55.36
C PRO A 543 -36.67 -44.72 56.35
N SER A 544 -37.07 -45.01 57.59
CA SER A 544 -36.17 -45.57 58.59
C SER A 544 -35.82 -47.03 58.25
N SER A 545 -34.57 -47.31 57.88
CA SER A 545 -34.11 -48.68 57.71
C SER A 545 -33.84 -49.31 59.08
N ARG A 546 -34.74 -50.18 59.58
CA ARG A 546 -34.38 -51.10 60.67
C ARG A 546 -33.34 -52.09 60.14
N ARG A 547 -32.22 -52.20 60.85
CA ARG A 547 -31.06 -53.06 60.55
C ARG A 547 -31.48 -54.45 60.07
N ALA A 548 -30.89 -54.93 58.97
CA ALA A 548 -30.74 -56.36 58.74
C ALA A 548 -29.86 -56.94 59.85
N THR A 549 -30.39 -57.91 60.59
CA THR A 549 -29.66 -58.70 61.58
C THR A 549 -28.55 -59.48 60.89
N MET A 550 -27.30 -59.01 61.00
CA MET A 550 -26.15 -59.88 60.76
C MET A 550 -26.07 -60.86 61.93
N THR A 551 -26.41 -62.12 61.64
CA THR A 551 -26.07 -63.26 62.48
C THR A 551 -24.55 -63.43 62.46
N THR A 552 -24.03 -63.70 63.65
CA THR A 552 -22.61 -63.85 64.03
C THR A 552 -21.79 -64.76 63.13
#